data_AF-A0A2V9WFF0-F1
#
_entry.id   AF-A0A2V9WFF0-F1
#
_cell.length_a   1.000
_cell.length_b   1.000
_cell.length_c   1.000
_cell.angle_alpha   90.00
_cell.angle_beta   90.00
_cell.angle_gamma   90.00
#
_symmetry.space_group_name_H-M   'P 1'
#
loop_
_entity.id
_entity.type
_entity.pdbx_description
1 polymer ?
#
loop_
_entity_poly.entity_id
_entity_poly.type
_entity_poly.pdbx_seq_one_letter_code
_entity_poly.pdbx_strand_id
1 'polypeptide(L)' 'MHAHGNAHMRPYTAKEIDVLVAFIMPENLWYVVPIAAFVRIKSMKFFPSSKRRRSQFEKYREAWWHLGCEGE' A
#
# COMPACT_ATOMS: atom_id res chain seq x y z
N MET A 1 21.88 1.76 8.53
CA MET A 1 20.83 2.67 9.03
C MET A 1 19.89 1.87 9.91
N HIS A 2 19.95 2.03 11.23
CA HIS A 2 19.06 1.38 12.18
C HIS A 2 18.08 2.43 12.67
N ALA A 3 16.82 2.32 12.26
CA ALA A 3 15.76 3.15 12.79
C ALA A 3 15.50 2.73 14.24
N HIS A 4 15.94 3.55 15.20
CA HIS A 4 15.53 3.45 16.60
C HIS A 4 14.08 3.92 16.71
N GLY A 5 13.17 3.02 17.13
CA GLY A 5 11.78 3.36 17.43
C GLY A 5 10.74 2.54 16.65
N ASN A 6 10.53 1.28 17.06
CA ASN A 6 9.22 0.63 17.25
C ASN A 6 9.38 -0.90 17.24
N ALA A 7 9.81 -1.45 18.37
CA ALA A 7 9.69 -2.90 18.63
C ALA A 7 8.21 -3.36 18.67
N HIS A 8 7.26 -2.42 18.76
CA HIS A 8 5.83 -2.70 18.95
C HIS A 8 4.96 -2.54 17.68
N MET A 9 5.52 -2.13 16.53
CA MET A 9 4.76 -2.14 15.27
C MET A 9 4.69 -3.56 14.72
N ARG A 10 3.55 -4.21 14.99
CA ARG A 10 3.18 -5.51 14.43
C ARG A 10 2.73 -5.28 12.98
N PRO A 11 3.35 -5.93 11.98
CA PRO A 11 2.87 -5.87 10.62
C PRO A 11 1.51 -6.55 10.54
N TYR A 12 0.59 -5.98 9.76
CA TYR A 12 -0.67 -6.62 9.46
C TYR A 12 -0.44 -7.94 8.76
N THR A 13 -1.25 -8.92 9.11
CA THR A 13 -1.25 -10.24 8.48
C THR A 13 -2.40 -10.37 7.50
N ALA A 14 -2.28 -11.32 6.57
CA ALA A 14 -3.36 -11.67 5.65
C ALA A 14 -4.61 -12.26 6.35
N LYS A 15 -4.54 -12.50 7.67
CA LYS A 15 -5.69 -12.88 8.49
C LYS A 15 -6.44 -11.69 9.06
N GLU A 16 -5.83 -10.50 9.04
CA GLU A 16 -6.40 -9.28 9.61
C GLU A 16 -6.95 -8.36 8.52
N ILE A 17 -6.22 -8.22 7.41
CA ILE A 17 -6.64 -7.41 6.26
C ILE A 17 -6.26 -8.12 4.96
N ASP A 18 -7.14 -8.03 3.96
CA ASP A 18 -6.87 -8.52 2.61
C ASP A 18 -6.28 -7.44 1.71
N VAL A 19 -6.75 -6.20 1.88
CA VAL A 19 -6.38 -5.04 1.05
C VAL A 19 -6.24 -3.79 1.90
N LEU A 20 -5.21 -3.00 1.61
CA LEU A 20 -5.03 -1.65 2.14
C LEU A 20 -5.42 -0.62 1.07
N VAL A 21 -6.35 0.26 1.42
CA VAL A 21 -6.73 1.41 0.59
C VAL A 21 -6.15 2.67 1.23
N ALA A 22 -5.32 3.39 0.47
CA ALA A 22 -4.74 4.66 0.91
C ALA A 22 -5.15 5.79 -0.04
N PHE A 23 -5.71 6.87 0.53
CA PHE A 23 -6.09 8.06 -0.21
C PHE A 23 -5.05 9.15 -0.06
N ILE A 24 -4.58 9.67 -1.19
CA ILE A 24 -3.61 10.76 -1.24
C ILE A 24 -4.32 12.04 -1.64
N MET A 25 -4.74 12.81 -0.63
CA MET A 25 -5.40 14.12 -0.75
C MET A 25 -4.79 15.07 -1.79
N PRO A 26 -3.48 15.41 -1.74
CA PRO A 26 -2.92 16.46 -2.60
C PRO A 26 -2.95 16.11 -4.09
N GLU A 27 -3.03 14.82 -4.42
CA GLU A 27 -3.05 14.36 -5.81
C GLU A 27 -4.41 13.73 -6.19
N ASN A 28 -5.37 13.68 -5.25
CA ASN A 28 -6.67 13.05 -5.40
C ASN A 28 -6.58 11.62 -5.98
N LEU A 29 -5.63 10.82 -5.45
CA LEU A 29 -5.30 9.49 -5.95
C LEU A 29 -5.54 8.40 -4.91
N TRP A 30 -6.01 7.25 -5.36
CA TRP A 30 -6.21 6.06 -4.54
C TRP A 30 -5.14 5.02 -4.82
N TYR A 31 -4.63 4.39 -3.76
CA TYR A 31 -3.76 3.22 -3.84
C TYR A 31 -4.48 2.04 -3.20
N VAL A 32 -4.67 0.98 -3.97
CA VAL A 32 -5.36 -0.25 -3.54
C VAL A 32 -4.33 -1.37 -3.56
N VAL A 33 -3.73 -1.65 -2.41
CA VAL A 33 -2.60 -2.57 -2.30
C VAL A 33 -3.05 -3.85 -1.60
N PRO A 34 -2.91 -5.04 -2.22
CA PRO A 34 -3.22 -6.30 -1.55
C PRO A 34 -2.16 -6.62 -0.48
N ILE A 35 -2.58 -7.25 0.62
CA ILE A 35 -1.69 -7.62 1.74
C ILE A 35 -0.50 -8.46 1.28
N ALA A 36 -0.70 -9.34 0.29
CA ALA A 36 0.34 -10.15 -0.34
C ALA A 36 1.54 -9.32 -0.87
N ALA A 37 1.31 -8.05 -1.21
CA ALA A 37 2.34 -7.14 -1.67
C ALA A 37 3.16 -6.49 -0.54
N PHE A 38 2.69 -6.52 0.72
CA PHE A 38 3.34 -5.82 1.84
C PHE A 38 3.37 -6.58 3.18
N VAL A 39 3.17 -7.91 3.20
CA VAL A 39 3.16 -8.80 4.40
C VAL A 39 4.35 -8.62 5.37
N ARG A 40 5.46 -8.01 4.95
CA ARG A 40 6.67 -7.80 5.79
C ARG A 40 7.17 -6.36 5.81
N ILE A 41 6.41 -5.43 5.25
CA ILE A 41 6.84 -4.05 5.05
C ILE A 41 6.16 -3.17 6.10
N LYS A 42 6.99 -2.55 6.95
CA LYS A 42 6.50 -1.66 8.03
C LYS A 42 6.25 -0.23 7.58
N SER A 43 6.77 0.15 6.42
CA SER A 43 6.65 1.51 5.87
C SER A 43 6.58 1.47 4.36
N MET A 44 5.52 2.05 3.80
CA MET A 44 5.36 2.24 2.36
C MET A 44 5.58 3.70 2.01
N LYS A 45 6.31 3.94 0.91
CA LYS A 45 6.53 5.28 0.37
C LYS A 45 5.79 5.38 -0.95
N PHE A 46 4.76 6.22 -0.97
CA PHE A 46 4.05 6.58 -2.18
C PHE A 46 4.72 7.84 -2.75
N PHE A 47 4.99 7.83 -4.05
CA PHE A 47 5.60 8.95 -4.77
C PHE A 47 4.67 9.31 -5.93
N PRO A 48 3.55 9.99 -5.67
CA PRO A 48 2.53 10.12 -6.69
C PRO A 48 2.90 11.17 -7.76
N SER A 49 3.68 12.20 -7.39
CA SER A 49 4.15 13.29 -8.27
C SER A 49 5.59 13.13 -8.80
N SER A 50 6.41 12.23 -8.24
CA SER A 50 7.84 12.17 -8.57
C SER A 50 8.16 11.32 -9.80
N LYS A 51 8.34 11.94 -10.98
CA LYS A 51 8.78 11.27 -12.22
C LYS A 51 10.15 10.54 -12.11
N ARG A 52 10.99 10.92 -11.15
CA ARG A 52 12.35 10.36 -10.94
C ARG A 52 12.40 9.15 -10.01
N ARG A 53 11.38 8.95 -9.17
CA ARG A 53 11.38 7.88 -8.15
C ARG A 53 10.09 7.12 -8.25
N ARG A 54 10.13 6.06 -9.07
CA ARG A 54 9.03 5.13 -9.17
C ARG A 54 9.03 4.17 -7.99
N SER A 55 7.96 4.20 -7.20
CA SER A 55 7.80 3.24 -6.11
C SER A 55 7.34 1.91 -6.68
N GLN A 56 7.75 0.80 -6.08
CA GLN A 56 7.24 -0.52 -6.46
C GLN A 56 5.71 -0.63 -6.28
N PHE A 57 5.11 0.31 -5.54
CA PHE A 57 3.67 0.39 -5.28
C PHE A 57 2.88 1.23 -6.30
N GLU A 58 3.54 1.86 -7.28
CA GLU A 58 2.81 2.63 -8.31
C GLU A 58 1.89 1.76 -9.16
N LYS A 59 2.21 0.47 -9.33
CA LYS A 59 1.36 -0.50 -10.02
C LYS A 59 -0.01 -0.73 -9.34
N TYR A 60 -0.17 -0.27 -8.10
CA TYR A 60 -1.39 -0.38 -7.31
C TYR A 60 -2.21 0.92 -7.30
N ARG A 61 -1.84 1.92 -8.11
CA ARG A 61 -2.63 3.13 -8.30
C ARG A 61 -3.98 2.75 -8.93
N GLU A 62 -5.07 3.13 -8.26
CA GLU A 62 -6.45 2.87 -8.68
C GLU A 62 -6.73 1.40 -8.98
N ALA A 63 -6.04 0.49 -8.29
CA ALA A 63 -6.14 -0.95 -8.48
C ALA A 63 -7.40 -1.57 -7.87
N TRP A 64 -8.54 -0.91 -8.08
CA TRP A 64 -9.86 -1.32 -7.61
C TRP A 64 -10.28 -2.69 -8.15
N TRP A 65 -9.69 -3.15 -9.25
CA TRP A 65 -9.85 -4.51 -9.78
C TRP A 65 -9.46 -5.61 -8.77
N HIS A 66 -8.72 -5.28 -7.70
CA HIS A 66 -8.47 -6.21 -6.58
C HIS A 66 -9.67 -6.40 -5.66
N LEU A 67 -10.57 -5.43 -5.59
CA LEU A 67 -11.79 -5.45 -4.77
C LEU A 67 -13.01 -5.83 -5.63
N GLY A 68 -13.02 -5.43 -6.90
CA GLY A 68 -14.05 -5.75 -7.87
C GLY A 68 -13.90 -7.15 -8.43
N CYS A 69 -14.20 -8.15 -7.61
CA CYS A 69 -14.78 -9.40 -8.10
C CYS A 69 -16.21 -9.45 -7.57
N GLU A 70 -17.07 -8.57 -8.08
CA GLU A 70 -18.50 -8.88 -8.12
C GLU A 70 -18.64 -9.97 -9.18
N GLY A 71 -18.67 -11.21 -8.71
CA GLY A 71 -19.12 -12.33 -9.54
C GLY A 71 -20.60 -12.15 -9.84
N GLU A 72 -20.88 -12.22 -11.15
CA GLU A 72 -22.16 -12.52 -11.82
C GLU A 72 -23.27 -11.45 -11.81
#